data_AF-A0A379VLH1-F1
#
_entry.id   AF-A0A379VLH1-F1
#
_cell.length_a   1.000
_cell.length_b   1.000
_cell.length_c   1.000
_cell.angle_alpha   90.00
_cell.angle_beta   90.00
_cell.angle_gamma   90.00
#
_symmetry.space_group_name_H-M   'P 1'
#
loop_
_entity.id
_entity.type
_entity.pdbx_description
1 polymer ?
#
loop_
_entity_poly.entity_id
_entity_poly.type
_entity_poly.pdbx_seq_one_letter_code
_entity_poly.pdbx_strand_id
1 'polypeptide(L)'
;MNRFVIADSTLCIGCHTCEAACSETHRQHGLQSMPRLKVMLNEKESAPQLCHHCEDAPCATVCPVNAINRVDGAVQLNESLCVSCKLCGIACPFGAIEFSGSRPLHIPANANTPKSAARAASACARQYVARLGAGRTRYRGEMRPVQL
;
A
#
# COMPACT_ATOMS: atom_id res chain seq x y z
N MET A 1 -15.35 15.05 12.93
CA MET A 1 -15.25 15.88 11.72
C MET A 1 -14.41 15.17 10.68
N ASN A 2 -14.83 15.18 9.41
CA ASN A 2 -13.97 14.73 8.30
C ASN A 2 -12.92 15.81 8.00
N ARG A 3 -11.64 15.41 7.84
CA ARG A 3 -10.55 16.29 7.42
C ARG A 3 -10.28 16.06 5.94
N PHE A 4 -10.23 17.14 5.18
CA PHE A 4 -9.93 17.10 3.76
C PHE A 4 -8.68 17.93 3.46
N VAL A 5 -7.88 17.45 2.52
CA VAL A 5 -6.77 18.19 1.93
C VAL A 5 -7.15 18.42 0.47
N ILE A 6 -7.20 19.68 0.06
CA ILE A 6 -7.55 20.07 -1.31
C ILE A 6 -6.29 20.66 -1.95
N ALA A 7 -5.91 20.11 -3.11
CA ALA A 7 -4.83 20.65 -3.91
C ALA A 7 -5.40 21.56 -4.99
N ASP A 8 -4.92 22.80 -5.03
CA ASP A 8 -5.21 23.74 -6.11
C ASP A 8 -4.23 23.52 -7.27
N SER A 9 -4.73 23.02 -8.39
CA SER A 9 -3.93 22.75 -9.59
C SER A 9 -3.44 24.03 -10.27
N THR A 10 -4.09 25.18 -10.04
CA THR A 10 -3.68 26.46 -10.64
C THR A 10 -2.39 27.01 -10.02
N LEU A 11 -2.08 26.58 -8.80
CA LEU A 11 -0.87 26.97 -8.05
C LEU A 11 0.25 25.91 -8.14
N CYS A 12 -0.07 24.71 -8.62
CA CYS A 12 0.92 23.65 -8.72
C CYS A 12 1.88 23.93 -9.88
N ILE A 13 3.17 23.91 -9.59
CA ILE A 13 4.26 24.11 -10.57
C ILE A 13 5.03 22.81 -10.88
N GLY A 14 4.52 21.66 -10.42
CA GLY A 14 5.17 20.37 -10.66
C GLY A 14 6.53 20.19 -10.00
N CYS A 15 6.84 20.84 -8.88
CA CYS A 15 8.17 20.80 -8.26
C CYS A 15 8.51 19.52 -7.47
N HIS A 16 7.56 18.59 -7.32
CA HIS A 16 7.71 17.33 -6.57
C HIS A 16 8.11 17.46 -5.08
N THR A 17 8.15 18.67 -4.52
CA THR A 17 8.51 18.88 -3.11
C THR A 17 7.55 18.18 -2.14
N CYS A 18 6.27 18.11 -2.49
CA CYS A 18 5.26 17.40 -1.69
C CYS A 18 5.52 15.88 -1.62
N GLU A 19 6.03 15.27 -2.69
CA GLU A 19 6.41 13.85 -2.70
C GLU A 19 7.63 13.61 -1.81
N ALA A 20 8.67 14.44 -1.95
CA ALA A 20 9.88 14.35 -1.15
C ALA A 20 9.58 14.52 0.34
N ALA A 21 8.77 15.52 0.71
CA ALA A 21 8.33 15.73 2.08
C ALA A 21 7.53 14.53 2.61
N CYS A 22 6.60 13.98 1.81
CA CYS A 22 5.82 12.81 2.20
C CYS A 22 6.71 11.60 2.48
N SER A 23 7.66 11.32 1.57
CA SER A 23 8.66 10.26 1.73
C SER A 23 9.47 10.42 3.01
N GLU A 24 10.01 11.63 3.23
CA GLU A 24 10.86 11.95 4.38
C GLU A 24 10.13 11.76 5.70
N THR A 25 8.97 12.39 5.87
CA THR A 25 8.20 12.31 7.11
C THR A 25 7.90 10.86 7.48
N HIS A 26 7.44 10.05 6.53
CA HIS A 26 7.06 8.67 6.85
C HIS A 26 8.27 7.78 7.12
N ARG A 27 9.39 8.00 6.43
CA ARG A 27 10.63 7.28 6.70
C ARG A 27 11.17 7.57 8.11
N GLN A 28 11.04 8.80 8.59
CA GLN A 28 11.41 9.18 9.97
C GLN A 28 10.56 8.44 11.01
N HIS A 29 9.34 8.04 10.66
CA HIS A 29 8.47 7.21 11.49
C HIS A 29 8.65 5.70 11.27
N GLY A 30 9.71 5.27 10.57
CA GLY A 30 9.99 3.86 10.31
C GLY A 30 9.03 3.20 9.31
N LEU A 31 8.23 3.98 8.59
CA LEU A 31 7.34 3.50 7.54
C LEU A 31 8.04 3.52 6.18
N GLN A 32 7.39 2.99 5.15
CA GLN A 32 7.94 2.98 3.81
C GLN A 32 8.30 4.38 3.30
N SER A 33 9.45 4.48 2.64
CA SER A 33 9.95 5.72 2.03
C SER A 33 9.21 6.12 0.75
N MET A 34 8.28 5.31 0.24
CA MET A 34 7.51 5.70 -0.94
C MET A 34 6.52 6.81 -0.57
N PRO A 35 6.38 7.86 -1.38
CA PRO A 35 5.38 8.89 -1.13
C PRO A 35 3.97 8.30 -1.29
N ARG A 36 3.01 8.80 -0.50
CA ARG A 36 1.58 8.43 -0.58
C ARG A 36 0.76 9.35 -1.49
N LEU A 37 1.44 10.19 -2.25
CA LEU A 37 0.87 11.09 -3.25
C LEU A 37 1.82 11.14 -4.45
N LYS A 38 1.30 11.52 -5.61
CA LYS A 38 2.07 11.62 -6.84
C LYS A 38 1.67 12.86 -7.62
N VAL A 39 2.63 13.65 -8.04
CA VAL A 39 2.44 14.78 -8.94
C VAL A 39 2.20 14.24 -10.34
N MET A 40 1.01 14.53 -10.85
CA MET A 40 0.62 14.28 -12.22
C MET A 40 0.96 15.50 -13.06
N LEU A 41 1.58 15.27 -14.21
CA LEU A 41 2.00 16.30 -15.15
C LEU A 41 1.33 16.02 -16.49
N ASN A 42 0.70 17.05 -17.04
CA ASN A 42 0.24 17.12 -18.43
C ASN A 42 0.92 18.30 -19.12
N GLU A 43 0.71 18.49 -20.42
CA GLU A 43 1.37 19.56 -21.19
C GLU A 43 1.13 20.98 -20.64
N LYS A 44 -0.02 21.21 -20.00
CA LYS A 44 -0.46 22.54 -19.54
C LYS A 44 -0.77 22.62 -18.04
N GLU A 45 -0.79 21.49 -17.36
CA GLU A 45 -1.33 21.38 -16.00
C GLU A 45 -0.46 20.47 -15.15
N SER A 46 -0.35 20.79 -13.87
CA SER A 46 0.20 19.90 -12.88
C SER A 46 -0.71 19.86 -11.66
N ALA A 47 -0.81 18.70 -11.03
CA ALA A 47 -1.57 18.54 -9.81
C ALA A 47 -1.08 17.32 -9.03
N PRO A 48 -0.96 17.39 -7.70
CA PRO A 48 -0.77 16.20 -6.90
C PRO A 48 -2.06 15.38 -6.86
N GLN A 49 -1.95 14.10 -7.17
CA GLN A 49 -2.94 13.08 -6.91
C GLN A 49 -2.68 12.49 -5.52
N LEU A 50 -3.66 12.58 -4.62
CA LEU A 50 -3.55 12.19 -3.21
C LEU A 50 -4.76 11.37 -2.74
N CYS A 51 -4.63 10.71 -1.60
CA CYS A 51 -5.74 10.01 -0.95
C CYS A 51 -6.79 11.01 -0.46
N HIS A 52 -8.05 10.78 -0.79
CA HIS A 52 -9.18 11.61 -0.36
C HIS A 52 -9.76 11.22 1.02
N HIS A 53 -9.24 10.15 1.63
CA HIS A 53 -9.77 9.59 2.89
C HIS A 53 -11.29 9.41 2.88
N CYS A 54 -11.79 8.79 1.79
CA CYS A 54 -13.21 8.56 1.54
C CYS A 54 -13.94 7.99 2.76
N GLU A 55 -15.20 8.38 2.94
CA GLU A 55 -16.03 7.95 4.07
C GLU A 55 -16.35 6.45 4.00
N ASP A 56 -16.70 5.97 2.81
CA ASP A 56 -16.99 4.57 2.51
C ASP A 56 -15.72 3.72 2.27
N ALA A 57 -14.61 4.37 1.93
CA ALA A 57 -13.28 3.78 1.75
C ALA A 57 -13.31 2.42 1.02
N PRO A 58 -13.67 2.37 -0.29
CA PRO A 58 -13.79 1.10 -1.02
C PRO A 58 -12.48 0.28 -1.01
N CYS A 59 -11.33 0.95 -0.90
CA CYS A 59 -10.03 0.32 -0.74
C CYS A 59 -9.90 -0.52 0.56
N ALA A 60 -10.58 -0.14 1.64
CA ALA A 60 -10.66 -0.90 2.89
C ALA A 60 -11.59 -2.11 2.72
N THR A 61 -12.75 -1.92 2.09
CA THR A 61 -13.73 -3.00 1.85
C THR A 61 -13.17 -4.15 1.04
N VAL A 62 -12.31 -3.88 0.05
CA VAL A 62 -11.69 -4.92 -0.79
C VAL A 62 -10.44 -5.55 -0.17
N CYS A 63 -9.97 -5.09 1.00
CA CYS A 63 -8.73 -5.57 1.59
C CYS A 63 -8.93 -6.93 2.28
N PRO A 64 -8.38 -8.04 1.75
CA PRO A 64 -8.67 -9.38 2.27
C PRO A 64 -8.04 -9.67 3.64
N VAL A 65 -7.12 -8.83 4.09
CA VAL A 65 -6.37 -8.98 5.34
C VAL A 65 -6.62 -7.82 6.30
N ASN A 66 -7.60 -6.96 6.01
CA ASN A 66 -7.96 -5.79 6.81
C ASN A 66 -6.74 -4.90 7.14
N ALA A 67 -5.81 -4.75 6.20
CA ALA A 67 -4.64 -3.89 6.35
C ALA A 67 -5.02 -2.41 6.26
N ILE A 68 -6.14 -2.04 5.63
CA ILE A 68 -6.58 -0.66 5.50
C ILE A 68 -7.78 -0.44 6.41
N ASN A 69 -7.70 0.54 7.30
CA ASN A 69 -8.76 0.86 8.25
C ASN A 69 -8.92 2.36 8.40
N ARG A 70 -10.09 2.80 8.87
CA ARG A 70 -10.31 4.20 9.24
C ARG A 70 -9.90 4.40 10.70
N VAL A 71 -8.90 5.25 10.92
CA VAL A 71 -8.34 5.57 12.24
C VAL A 71 -8.22 7.08 12.33
N ASP A 72 -8.78 7.68 13.39
CA ASP A 72 -8.77 9.13 13.64
C ASP A 72 -9.29 9.99 12.48
N GLY A 73 -10.31 9.49 11.79
CA GLY A 73 -10.92 10.18 10.64
C GLY A 73 -10.12 10.09 9.35
N ALA A 74 -9.01 9.35 9.32
CA ALA A 74 -8.20 9.10 8.14
C ALA A 74 -8.23 7.61 7.74
N VAL A 75 -8.24 7.35 6.44
CA VAL A 75 -7.98 6.00 5.89
C VAL A 75 -6.48 5.72 5.97
N GLN A 76 -6.08 4.73 6.76
CA GLN A 76 -4.68 4.38 7.04
C GLN A 76 -4.37 2.95 6.62
N LEU A 77 -3.17 2.74 6.07
CA LEU A 77 -2.62 1.43 5.73
C LEU A 77 -1.68 0.94 6.83
N ASN A 78 -1.96 -0.24 7.37
CA ASN A 78 -1.03 -1.01 8.16
C ASN A 78 -0.10 -1.82 7.23
N GLU A 79 1.09 -1.30 6.99
CA GLU A 79 2.11 -1.89 6.10
C GLU A 79 2.60 -3.27 6.57
N SER A 80 2.46 -3.60 7.86
CA SER A 80 2.86 -4.90 8.41
C SER A 80 1.88 -6.03 8.07
N LEU A 81 0.60 -5.70 7.88
CA LEU A 81 -0.46 -6.65 7.49
C LEU A 81 -0.59 -6.77 5.96
N CYS A 82 -0.11 -5.78 5.21
CA CYS A 82 -0.27 -5.73 3.77
C CYS A 82 0.45 -6.89 3.07
N VAL A 83 -0.29 -7.64 2.25
CA VAL A 83 0.22 -8.77 1.44
C VAL A 83 0.46 -8.42 -0.03
N SER A 84 0.43 -7.12 -0.37
CA SER A 84 0.69 -6.62 -1.73
C SER A 84 -0.22 -7.23 -2.82
N CYS A 85 -1.49 -7.49 -2.49
CA CYS A 85 -2.46 -8.09 -3.42
C CYS A 85 -3.00 -7.10 -4.48
N LYS A 86 -2.77 -5.79 -4.31
CA LYS A 86 -3.11 -4.71 -5.25
C LYS A 86 -4.61 -4.43 -5.46
N LEU A 87 -5.51 -5.17 -4.81
CA LEU A 87 -6.97 -4.93 -4.91
C LEU A 87 -7.37 -3.51 -4.52
N CYS A 88 -6.74 -2.94 -3.50
CA CYS A 88 -7.00 -1.57 -3.06
C CYS A 88 -6.69 -0.51 -4.14
N GLY A 89 -5.66 -0.73 -4.96
CA GLY A 89 -5.34 0.16 -6.08
C GLY A 89 -6.38 0.12 -7.19
N ILE A 90 -6.90 -1.08 -7.50
CA ILE A 90 -7.98 -1.26 -8.48
C ILE A 90 -9.29 -0.63 -7.97
N ALA A 91 -9.58 -0.76 -6.67
CA ALA A 91 -10.80 -0.24 -6.07
C ALA A 91 -10.76 1.27 -5.80
N CYS A 92 -9.62 1.94 -5.92
CA CYS A 92 -9.51 3.37 -5.64
C CYS A 92 -10.04 4.18 -6.82
N PRO A 93 -11.18 4.91 -6.67
CA PRO A 93 -11.76 5.66 -7.79
C PRO A 93 -10.91 6.89 -8.17
N PHE A 94 -10.02 7.34 -7.27
CA PHE A 94 -9.16 8.50 -7.46
C PHE A 94 -7.74 8.13 -7.91
N GLY A 95 -7.44 6.85 -8.10
CA GLY A 95 -6.10 6.39 -8.48
C GLY A 95 -5.01 6.63 -7.43
N ALA A 96 -5.36 7.02 -6.20
CA ALA A 96 -4.42 7.49 -5.18
C ALA A 96 -3.46 6.41 -4.61
N ILE A 97 -3.62 5.13 -5.00
CA ILE A 97 -2.85 4.01 -4.48
C ILE A 97 -1.98 3.43 -5.60
N GLU A 98 -0.67 3.63 -5.49
CA GLU A 98 0.33 3.12 -6.44
C GLU A 98 0.75 1.67 -6.14
N PHE A 99 0.94 0.86 -7.19
CA PHE A 99 1.27 -0.56 -7.07
C PHE A 99 2.72 -0.83 -6.64
N SER A 100 3.58 0.17 -6.76
CA SER A 100 4.98 0.16 -6.35
C SER A 100 5.18 0.42 -4.85
N GLY A 101 4.14 0.89 -4.15
CA GLY A 101 4.27 1.51 -2.82
C GLY A 101 4.42 0.55 -1.65
N SER A 102 3.77 -0.63 -1.67
CA SER A 102 3.69 -1.48 -0.48
C SER A 102 4.40 -2.82 -0.64
N ARG A 103 5.70 -2.86 -0.32
CA ARG A 103 6.38 -4.13 0.06
C ARG A 103 6.05 -4.46 1.52
N PRO A 104 5.84 -5.72 1.92
CA PRO A 104 5.66 -6.02 3.33
C PRO A 104 6.95 -5.67 4.09
N LEU A 105 6.86 -4.91 5.18
CA LEU A 105 8.02 -4.47 5.98
C LEU A 105 8.87 -5.66 6.50
N HIS A 106 8.24 -6.82 6.65
CA HIS A 106 8.89 -8.06 7.08
C HIS A 106 9.74 -8.73 5.98
N ILE A 107 9.83 -8.16 4.76
CA ILE A 107 10.67 -8.67 3.67
C ILE A 107 11.80 -7.68 3.41
N PRO A 108 13.08 -8.07 3.63
CA PRO A 108 14.19 -7.16 3.42
C PRO A 108 14.29 -6.73 1.94
N ALA A 109 14.71 -5.48 1.72
CA ALA A 109 14.75 -4.87 0.38
C ALA A 109 15.64 -5.64 -0.61
N ASN A 110 16.71 -6.28 -0.11
CA ASN A 110 17.67 -7.07 -0.88
C ASN A 110 17.30 -8.56 -1.03
N ALA A 111 16.08 -8.96 -0.63
CA ALA A 111 15.66 -10.34 -0.76
C ALA A 111 15.51 -10.72 -2.25
N ASN A 112 16.59 -11.22 -2.85
CA ASN A 112 16.61 -11.90 -4.16
C ASN A 112 15.97 -13.28 -4.07
N THR A 113 14.77 -13.36 -3.50
CA THR A 113 14.02 -14.60 -3.49
C THR A 113 13.20 -14.67 -4.79
N PRO A 114 13.29 -15.77 -5.57
CA PRO A 114 12.35 -16.04 -6.66
C PRO A 114 10.89 -16.14 -6.14
N LYS A 115 10.71 -16.16 -4.81
CA LYS A 115 9.44 -16.21 -4.09
C LYS A 115 8.83 -14.84 -3.75
N SER A 116 9.51 -13.72 -4.02
CA SER A 116 8.93 -12.37 -3.86
C SER A 116 7.74 -12.13 -4.81
N ALA A 117 7.74 -12.78 -5.98
CA ALA A 117 6.58 -12.88 -6.85
C ALA A 117 5.54 -13.92 -6.37
N ALA A 118 5.99 -15.02 -5.75
CA ALA A 118 5.13 -16.16 -5.41
C ALA A 118 4.25 -15.96 -4.17
N ARG A 119 4.65 -15.14 -3.18
CA ARG A 119 3.80 -14.89 -2.00
C ARG A 119 2.68 -13.89 -2.28
N ALA A 120 2.92 -12.89 -3.13
CA ALA A 120 1.86 -12.01 -3.65
C ALA A 120 0.78 -12.79 -4.42
N ALA A 121 1.16 -13.90 -5.08
CA ALA A 121 0.22 -14.79 -5.77
C ALA A 121 -0.57 -15.72 -4.82
N SER A 122 -0.07 -16.01 -3.61
CA SER A 122 -0.61 -17.09 -2.78
C SER A 122 -1.69 -16.70 -1.75
N ALA A 123 -1.98 -15.41 -1.58
CA ALA A 123 -3.12 -14.98 -0.75
C ALA A 123 -4.43 -14.97 -1.56
N CYS A 124 -4.41 -14.43 -2.78
CA CYS A 124 -5.59 -14.42 -3.66
C CYS A 124 -5.93 -15.80 -4.22
N ALA A 125 -4.92 -16.65 -4.49
CA ALA A 125 -5.18 -17.99 -4.98
C ALA A 125 -5.93 -18.85 -3.96
N ARG A 126 -5.65 -18.74 -2.66
CA ARG A 126 -6.27 -19.61 -1.62
C ARG A 126 -7.78 -19.44 -1.48
N GLN A 127 -8.32 -18.24 -1.70
CA GLN A 127 -9.77 -18.03 -1.71
C GLN A 127 -10.43 -18.68 -2.94
N TYR A 128 -9.69 -18.80 -4.05
CA TYR A 128 -10.17 -19.43 -5.29
C TYR A 128 -9.97 -20.97 -5.29
N VAL A 129 -8.91 -21.50 -4.64
CA VAL A 129 -8.67 -22.96 -4.59
C VAL A 129 -9.49 -23.68 -3.51
N ALA A 130 -10.32 -22.98 -2.73
CA ALA A 130 -11.25 -23.63 -1.78
C ALA A 130 -12.27 -24.58 -2.47
N ARG A 131 -12.28 -24.65 -3.81
CA ARG A 131 -13.07 -25.62 -4.60
C ARG A 131 -12.25 -26.76 -5.24
N LEU A 132 -10.93 -26.83 -5.11
CA LEU A 132 -10.15 -27.93 -5.71
C LEU A 132 -9.20 -28.55 -4.68
N GLY A 133 -9.40 -29.84 -4.43
CA GLY A 133 -8.93 -30.55 -3.24
C GLY A 133 -7.43 -30.83 -3.12
N ALA A 134 -7.10 -31.23 -1.88
CA ALA A 134 -6.05 -32.13 -1.42
C ALA A 134 -4.59 -31.92 -1.87
N GLY A 135 -3.74 -31.54 -0.90
CA GLY A 135 -2.29 -31.74 -0.98
C GLY A 135 -1.53 -31.11 0.19
N ARG A 136 -1.34 -31.86 1.28
CA ARG A 136 -0.54 -31.44 2.46
C ARG A 136 0.95 -31.47 2.13
N THR A 137 1.67 -30.36 2.36
CA THR A 137 3.13 -30.40 2.58
C THR A 137 3.47 -29.64 3.87
N ARG A 138 3.84 -30.41 4.91
CA ARG A 138 4.46 -29.89 6.13
C ARG A 138 5.88 -29.44 5.79
N TYR A 139 6.29 -28.25 6.21
CA TYR A 139 7.71 -27.92 6.32
C TYR A 139 8.03 -27.62 7.79
N ARG A 140 8.89 -28.47 8.35
CA ARG A 140 9.50 -28.39 9.67
C ARG A 140 10.79 -27.57 9.48
N GLY A 141 10.94 -26.46 10.18
CA GLY A 141 12.14 -25.63 10.13
C GLY A 141 12.14 -24.66 11.30
N GLU A 142 13.11 -24.83 12.19
CA GLU A 142 13.22 -24.21 13.51
C GLU A 142 13.30 -22.68 13.45
N MET A 143 12.47 -22.02 14.26
CA MET A 143 12.64 -20.61 14.61
C MET A 143 13.82 -20.49 15.56
N ARG A 144 14.87 -19.78 15.17
CA ARG A 144 15.81 -19.22 16.13
C ARG A 144 15.38 -17.79 16.51
N PRO A 145 15.43 -17.42 17.80
CA PRO A 145 15.00 -16.11 18.25
C PRO A 145 16.00 -15.03 17.80
N VAL A 146 15.45 -13.91 17.33
CA VAL A 146 16.19 -12.65 17.14
C VAL A 146 16.36 -12.04 18.52
N GLN A 147 17.59 -11.95 19.00
CA GLN A 147 17.93 -11.19 20.20
C GLN A 147 18.01 -9.70 19.85
N LEU A 148 17.45 -8.89 20.76
CA LEU A 148 17.43 -7.42 20.78
C LEU A 148 18.84 -6.82 20.78
#